data_AF-V5RKI8-F1
#
_entry.id   AF-V5RKI8-F1
#
_cell.length_a   1.000
_cell.length_b   1.000
_cell.length_c   1.000
_cell.angle_alpha   90.00
_cell.angle_beta   90.00
_cell.angle_gamma   90.00
#
_symmetry.space_group_name_H-M   'P 1'
#
loop_
_entity.id
_entity.type
_entity.pdbx_description
1 polymer ?
#
loop_
_entity_poly.entity_id
_entity_poly.type
_entity_poly.pdbx_seq_one_letter_code
_entity_poly.pdbx_strand_id
1 'polypeptide(L)'
;MEKICLDISEFKFNNSKSYMFAYIDVYSRLPLKTYFSSNQTTKELIKSLYILKNNYNICNSIIHTDRGAQFRSISMMDFCKANKIQQSMTDGYA
;
A
#
# COMPACT_ATOMS: atom_id res chain seq x y z
N MET A 1 2.94 -10.92 -9.67
CA MET A 1 2.79 -9.52 -10.13
C MET A 1 4.15 -8.87 -10.10
N GLU A 2 4.39 -7.88 -10.97
CA GLU A 2 5.72 -7.27 -11.12
C GLU A 2 5.84 -5.96 -10.33
N LYS A 3 4.95 -4.99 -10.58
CA LYS A 3 4.95 -3.68 -9.90
C LYS A 3 3.55 -3.27 -9.50
N ILE A 4 3.41 -2.85 -8.25
CA ILE A 4 2.15 -2.42 -7.64
C ILE A 4 2.33 -0.99 -7.18
N CYS A 5 1.43 -0.09 -7.58
CA CYS A 5 1.31 1.23 -6.97
C CYS A 5 0.37 1.15 -5.77
N LEU A 6 0.77 1.77 -4.67
CA LEU A 6 -0.01 1.88 -3.45
C LEU A 6 -0.13 3.35 -3.05
N ASP A 7 -1.37 3.79 -2.81
CA ASP A 7 -1.67 5.11 -2.26
C ASP A 7 -2.73 5.03 -1.15
N ILE A 8 -2.74 6.04 -0.27
CA ILE A 8 -3.74 6.19 0.79
C ILE A 8 -4.53 7.47 0.56
N SER A 9 -5.82 7.33 0.27
CA SER A 9 -6.70 8.47 0.02
C SER A 9 -7.73 8.64 1.15
N GLU A 10 -7.85 9.85 1.69
CA GLU A 10 -8.91 10.22 2.63
C GLU A 10 -10.20 10.55 1.87
N PHE A 11 -11.34 10.05 2.36
CA PHE A 11 -12.66 10.45 1.89
C PHE A 11 -13.65 10.54 3.05
N LYS A 12 -14.75 11.29 2.86
CA LYS A 12 -15.84 11.36 3.82
C LYS A 12 -16.93 10.36 3.44
N PHE A 13 -17.38 9.60 4.44
CA PHE A 13 -18.51 8.68 4.31
C PHE A 13 -19.38 8.79 5.56
N ASN A 14 -20.69 9.05 5.40
CA ASN A 14 -21.64 9.25 6.50
C ASN A 14 -21.12 10.18 7.61
N ASN A 15 -20.65 11.37 7.21
CA ASN A 15 -20.07 12.39 8.09
C ASN A 15 -18.83 11.97 8.89
N SER A 16 -18.25 10.80 8.59
CA SER A 16 -17.03 10.29 9.21
C SER A 16 -15.90 10.25 8.19
N LYS A 17 -14.66 10.44 8.66
CA LYS A 17 -13.47 10.24 7.83
C LYS A 17 -13.22 8.74 7.65
N SER A 18 -12.90 8.35 6.42
CA SER A 18 -12.41 7.02 6.09
C SER A 18 -11.22 7.13 5.15
N TYR A 19 -10.37 6.10 5.17
CA TYR A 19 -9.16 6.02 4.40
C TYR A 19 -9.22 4.78 3.52
N MET A 20 -8.96 4.97 2.24
CA MET A 20 -8.83 3.90 1.26
C MET A 20 -7.36 3.64 1.01
N PHE A 21 -6.93 2.40 1.22
CA PHE A 21 -5.62 1.89 0.83
C PHE A 21 -5.81 1.24 -0.54
N ALA A 22 -5.45 2.00 -1.59
CA ALA A 22 -5.67 1.61 -2.97
C ALA A 22 -4.42 0.95 -3.54
N TYR A 23 -4.63 -0.15 -4.27
CA TYR A 23 -3.57 -0.92 -4.91
C TYR A 23 -3.90 -1.05 -6.39
N ILE A 24 -2.93 -0.78 -7.26
CA ILE A 24 -3.08 -0.93 -8.71
C ILE A 24 -1.91 -1.78 -9.22
N ASP A 25 -2.22 -2.85 -9.94
CA ASP A 25 -1.20 -3.55 -10.73
C ASP A 25 -0.83 -2.68 -11.94
N VAL A 26 0.43 -2.26 -12.02
CA VAL A 26 0.87 -1.28 -13.02
C VAL A 26 0.76 -1.82 -14.44
N TYR A 27 0.94 -3.13 -14.62
CA TYR A 27 0.89 -3.76 -15.94
C TYR A 27 -0.54 -3.83 -16.47
N SER A 28 -1.46 -4.47 -15.73
CA SER A 28 -2.85 -4.61 -16.15
C SER A 28 -3.67 -3.33 -16.04
N ARG A 29 -3.19 -2.35 -15.25
CA ARG A 29 -3.91 -1.11 -14.87
C ARG A 29 -5.21 -1.38 -14.12
N LEU A 30 -5.37 -2.57 -13.57
CA LEU A 30 -6.54 -2.94 -12.80
C LEU A 30 -6.32 -2.69 -11.30
N PRO A 31 -7.35 -2.23 -10.58
CA PRO A 31 -7.29 -2.17 -9.14
C PRO A 31 -7.20 -3.60 -8.58
N LEU A 32 -6.34 -3.78 -7.59
CA LEU A 32 -6.30 -4.97 -6.75
C LEU A 32 -7.26 -4.78 -5.57
N LYS A 33 -7.43 -5.82 -4.74
CA LYS A 33 -8.27 -5.77 -3.54
C LYS A 33 -7.88 -4.59 -2.64
N THR A 34 -8.77 -3.60 -2.56
CA THR A 34 -8.59 -2.40 -1.74
C THR A 34 -8.98 -2.68 -0.29
N TYR A 35 -8.44 -1.86 0.62
CA TYR A 35 -8.74 -1.93 2.04
C TYR A 35 -9.25 -0.58 2.55
N PHE A 36 -10.23 -0.60 3.44
CA PHE A 36 -10.81 0.59 4.05
C PHE A 36 -10.61 0.56 5.55
N SER A 37 -10.29 1.72 6.13
CA SER A 37 -10.17 1.89 7.57
C SER A 37 -10.69 3.26 7.99
N SER A 38 -10.98 3.42 9.29
CA SER A 38 -11.28 4.72 9.90
C SER A 38 -10.02 5.55 10.17
N ASN A 39 -8.83 4.96 10.02
CA ASN A 39 -7.56 5.65 10.23
C ASN A 39 -6.46 5.19 9.26
N GLN A 40 -5.53 6.09 8.95
CA GLN A 40 -4.38 5.84 8.08
C GLN A 40 -3.12 5.47 8.86
N THR A 41 -3.24 4.69 9.93
CA THR A 41 -2.06 4.35 10.76
C THR A 41 -1.17 3.32 10.06
N THR A 42 0.10 3.26 10.44
CA THR A 42 1.01 2.20 9.99
C THR A 42 0.47 0.80 10.29
N LYS A 43 -0.25 0.62 11.42
CA LYS A 43 -0.88 -0.67 11.76
C LYS A 43 -1.90 -1.09 10.71
N GLU A 44 -2.71 -0.16 10.22
CA GLU A 44 -3.70 -0.41 9.18
C GLU A 44 -3.04 -0.68 7.82
N LEU A 45 -1.95 0.03 7.49
CA LEU A 45 -1.12 -0.27 6.32
C LEU A 45 -0.59 -1.71 6.33
N ILE A 46 -0.07 -2.18 7.47
CA ILE A 46 0.46 -3.56 7.54
C ILE A 46 -0.67 -4.58 7.39
N LYS A 47 -1.84 -4.34 8.01
CA LYS A 47 -3.01 -5.22 7.81
C LYS A 47 -3.43 -5.27 6.34
N SER A 48 -3.50 -4.13 5.66
CA SER A 48 -3.90 -4.08 4.25
C SER A 48 -2.92 -4.82 3.35
N LEU A 49 -1.61 -4.74 3.64
CA LEU A 49 -0.58 -5.48 2.92
C LEU A 49 -0.66 -7.00 3.12
N TYR A 50 -0.99 -7.47 4.33
CA TYR A 50 -1.26 -8.90 4.55
C TYR A 50 -2.50 -9.38 3.79
N ILE A 51 -3.55 -8.56 3.73
CA ILE A 51 -4.73 -8.88 2.90
C ILE A 51 -4.32 -8.99 1.43
N LEU A 52 -3.56 -8.03 0.91
CA LEU A 52 -3.04 -8.08 -0.46
C LEU A 52 -2.25 -9.36 -0.71
N LYS A 53 -1.29 -9.68 0.17
CA LYS A 53 -0.46 -10.89 0.08
C LYS A 53 -1.30 -12.18 0.10
N ASN A 54 -2.35 -12.23 0.91
CA ASN A 54 -3.20 -13.42 1.00
C ASN A 54 -4.08 -13.62 -0.23
N ASN A 55 -4.35 -12.57 -1.01
CA ASN A 55 -5.18 -12.65 -2.21
C ASN A 55 -4.34 -12.77 -3.49
N TYR A 56 -3.07 -12.37 -3.46
CA TYR A 56 -2.23 -12.33 -4.65
C TYR A 56 -0.77 -12.69 -4.37
N ASN A 57 -0.09 -13.31 -5.35
CA ASN A 57 1.34 -13.57 -5.27
C ASN A 57 2.16 -12.28 -5.50
N ILE A 58 2.48 -11.60 -4.40
CA ILE A 58 3.27 -10.35 -4.35
C ILE A 58 4.75 -10.58 -3.99
N CYS A 59 5.18 -11.80 -3.70
CA CYS A 59 6.59 -12.08 -3.41
C CYS A 59 7.46 -11.76 -4.62
N ASN A 60 8.65 -11.18 -4.39
CA ASN A 60 9.56 -10.71 -5.44
C ASN A 60 8.98 -9.59 -6.35
N SER A 61 7.94 -8.88 -5.90
CA SER A 61 7.38 -7.72 -6.61
C SER A 61 8.01 -6.40 -6.14
N ILE A 62 7.71 -5.32 -6.86
CA ILE A 62 7.99 -3.95 -6.46
C ILE A 62 6.70 -3.32 -5.93
N ILE A 63 6.74 -2.74 -4.72
CA ILE A 63 5.68 -1.84 -4.25
C ILE A 63 6.21 -0.41 -4.37
N HIS A 64 5.51 0.40 -5.16
CA HIS A 64 5.81 1.80 -5.39
C HIS A 64 4.82 2.71 -4.67
N THR A 65 5.33 3.67 -3.89
CA THR A 65 4.53 4.63 -3.10
C THR A 65 5.10 6.03 -3.23
N ASP A 66 4.43 7.02 -2.65
CA ASP A 66 5.06 8.31 -2.33
C ASP A 66 6.00 8.17 -1.10
N ARG A 67 6.43 9.32 -0.55
CA ARG A 67 7.27 9.40 0.66
C ARG A 67 6.48 9.62 1.96
N GLY A 68 5.22 9.22 2.00
CA GLY A 68 4.35 9.27 3.18
C GLY A 68 4.99 8.62 4.41
N ALA A 69 4.62 9.09 5.60
CA ALA A 69 5.24 8.64 6.86
C ALA A 69 5.00 7.14 7.12
N GLN A 70 3.83 6.63 6.75
CA GLN A 70 3.44 5.24 6.91
C GLN A 70 4.31 4.33 6.03
N PHE A 71 4.58 4.73 4.79
CA PHE A 71 5.38 3.95 3.85
C PHE A 71 6.87 3.93 4.21
N ARG A 72 7.36 4.95 4.93
CA ARG A 72 8.74 5.02 5.44
C ARG A 72 8.94 4.35 6.82
N SER A 73 7.90 3.75 7.37
CA SER A 73 7.97 3.14 8.70
C SER A 73 8.83 1.87 8.71
N ILE A 74 9.42 1.55 9.89
CA ILE A 74 10.16 0.30 10.11
C ILE A 74 9.27 -0.91 9.82
N SER A 75 8.01 -0.88 10.25
CA SER A 75 7.07 -1.97 9.99
C SER A 75 6.84 -2.23 8.50
N MET A 76 6.82 -1.18 7.67
CA MET A 76 6.71 -1.34 6.21
C MET A 76 7.98 -1.97 5.63
N MET A 77 9.15 -1.50 6.07
CA MET A 77 10.44 -2.06 5.64
C MET A 77 10.59 -3.54 6.04
N ASP A 78 10.21 -3.89 7.27
CA ASP A 78 10.24 -5.27 7.77
C ASP A 78 9.28 -6.17 6.99
N PHE A 79 8.06 -5.70 6.71
CA PHE A 79 7.10 -6.42 5.88
C PHE A 79 7.67 -6.68 4.49
N CYS A 80 8.22 -5.65 3.83
CA CYS A 80 8.80 -5.81 2.50
C CYS A 80 9.97 -6.80 2.50
N LYS A 81 10.89 -6.67 3.45
CA LYS A 81 12.05 -7.55 3.60
C LYS A 81 11.64 -9.01 3.82
N ALA A 82 10.69 -9.26 4.72
CA ALA A 82 10.20 -10.61 5.02
C ALA A 82 9.53 -11.29 3.82
N ASN A 83 8.99 -10.50 2.87
CA ASN A 83 8.29 -11.01 1.69
C ASN A 83 9.09 -10.86 0.40
N LYS A 84 10.38 -10.49 0.49
CA LYS A 84 11.26 -10.22 -0.66
C LYS A 84 10.65 -9.21 -1.64
N ILE A 85 9.97 -8.20 -1.13
CA ILE A 85 9.37 -7.12 -1.90
C ILE A 85 10.38 -5.98 -1.96
N GLN A 86 10.65 -5.47 -3.16
CA GLN A 86 11.44 -4.26 -3.33
C GLN A 86 10.55 -3.04 -3.10
N GLN A 87 10.93 -2.18 -2.16
CA GLN A 87 10.29 -0.88 -1.99
C GLN A 87 10.85 0.12 -3.00
N SER A 88 9.95 0.89 -3.62
CA SER A 88 10.27 2.00 -4.50
C SER A 88 9.45 3.22 -4.08
N MET A 89 10.03 4.41 -4.15
CA MET A 89 9.33 5.66 -3.79
C MET A 89 9.56 6.73 -4.85
N THR A 90 8.61 7.65 -5.00
CA THR A 90 8.81 8.88 -5.80
C THR A 90 9.94 9.74 -5.20
N ASP A 91 10.64 10.49 -6.05
CA ASP A 91 11.76 11.36 -5.73
C ASP A 91 11.38 12.67 -4.98
N GLY A 92 10.09 12.87 -4.68
CA GLY A 92 9.57 14.10 -4.08
C GLY A 92 9.41 15.18 -5.14
N TYR A 93 8.41 16.05 -4.97
CA TYR A 93 8.08 17.11 -5.95
C TYR A 93 9.34 17.91 -6.32
N ALA A 94 9.82 17.72 -7.55
CA ALA A 94 10.83 18.55 -8.19
C ALA A 94 10.20 19.85 -8.72
#